data_AF-A0A1I3AKS1-F1
#
_entry.id   AF-A0A1I3AKS1-F1
#
_cell.length_a   1.000
_cell.length_b   1.000
_cell.length_c   1.000
_cell.angle_alpha   90.00
_cell.angle_beta   90.00
_cell.angle_gamma   90.00
#
_symmetry.space_group_name_H-M   'P 1'
#
loop_
_entity.id
_entity.type
_entity.pdbx_description
1 polymer ?
#
loop_
_entity_poly.entity_id
_entity_poly.type
_entity_poly.pdbx_seq_one_letter_code
_entity_poly.pdbx_strand_id
1 'polypeptide(L)'
;MKRYLLILTLLFALNSNAQQTVSIPPLNDKAIVKDTEGNVVPYVLWMALHKSGDYSIRYIKDKSEFLIYLLTPEQKIKVNERRAEMNAKLPRPRLSGSFKDGEKFTGYKLTDINGNKYDIRNAVGKVIVLNFWFINCPPCKAEIPDLNNVFTQYKDNKDVIFLAIALDEKYDLKEFTKKSPFLYNIIPSGRFYTEKHDVKSYPTHVIVGKDGLVKFHTTGLASNTVFWIEKTIKDELAAI
;
A
#
# COMPACT_ATOMS: atom_id res chain seq x y z
N MET A 1 -0.18 -36.27 -79.21
CA MET A 1 -0.76 -37.20 -78.21
C MET A 1 0.33 -37.48 -77.18
N LYS A 2 0.28 -37.23 -75.87
CA LYS A 2 -0.71 -36.78 -74.88
C LYS A 2 0.02 -35.85 -73.90
N ARG A 3 -0.65 -34.80 -73.43
CA ARG A 3 -0.20 -33.90 -72.35
C ARG A 3 -0.32 -34.63 -71.01
N TYR A 4 0.72 -34.59 -70.18
CA TYR A 4 0.61 -34.90 -68.75
C TYR A 4 1.10 -33.68 -67.97
N LEU A 5 0.13 -32.95 -67.42
CA LEU A 5 0.32 -31.83 -66.51
C LEU A 5 0.42 -32.43 -65.09
N LEU A 6 1.63 -32.53 -64.54
CA LEU A 6 1.81 -32.91 -63.13
C LEU A 6 1.63 -31.65 -62.28
N ILE A 7 0.47 -31.54 -61.62
CA ILE A 7 0.22 -30.49 -60.63
C ILE A 7 0.85 -30.93 -59.32
N LEU A 8 1.94 -30.25 -58.93
CA LEU A 8 2.61 -30.44 -57.65
C LEU A 8 1.83 -29.66 -56.58
N THR A 9 0.93 -30.32 -55.86
CA THR A 9 0.25 -29.72 -54.70
C THR A 9 1.21 -29.70 -53.51
N LEU A 10 1.81 -28.53 -53.24
CA LEU A 10 2.58 -28.26 -52.03
C LEU A 10 1.59 -28.21 -50.84
N LEU A 11 1.49 -29.29 -50.08
CA LEU A 11 0.80 -29.32 -48.79
C LEU A 11 1.61 -28.49 -47.77
N PHE A 12 1.29 -27.21 -47.66
CA PHE A 12 1.74 -26.37 -46.54
C PHE A 12 1.06 -26.89 -45.27
N ALA A 13 1.75 -27.74 -44.51
CA ALA A 13 1.35 -28.08 -43.16
C ALA A 13 1.52 -26.84 -42.27
N LEU A 14 0.44 -26.08 -42.11
CA LEU A 14 0.33 -25.06 -41.07
C LEU A 14 0.36 -25.79 -39.71
N ASN A 15 1.55 -25.90 -39.12
CA ASN A 15 1.67 -26.22 -37.71
C ASN A 15 1.15 -25.02 -36.91
N SER A 16 -0.16 -24.99 -36.68
CA SER A 16 -0.75 -24.15 -35.65
C SER A 16 -0.37 -24.74 -34.29
N ASN A 17 0.76 -24.29 -33.73
CA ASN A 17 0.98 -24.43 -32.29
C ASN A 17 -0.03 -23.52 -31.59
N ALA A 18 -1.23 -24.06 -31.35
CA ALA A 18 -2.19 -23.46 -30.44
C ALA A 18 -1.58 -23.52 -29.04
N GLN A 19 -0.95 -22.43 -28.63
CA GLN A 19 -0.41 -22.27 -27.29
C GLN A 19 -1.62 -22.32 -26.35
N GLN A 20 -1.84 -23.47 -25.72
CA GLN A 20 -2.93 -23.64 -24.75
C GLN A 20 -2.71 -22.66 -23.61
N THR A 21 -3.46 -21.56 -23.62
CA THR A 21 -3.51 -20.62 -22.50
C THR A 21 -4.19 -21.36 -21.36
N VAL A 22 -3.40 -21.94 -20.46
CA VAL A 22 -3.90 -22.54 -19.22
C VAL A 22 -4.60 -21.44 -18.44
N SER A 23 -5.94 -21.48 -18.41
CA SER A 23 -6.76 -20.55 -17.64
C SER A 23 -6.54 -20.85 -16.17
N ILE A 24 -5.87 -19.94 -15.46
CA ILE A 24 -5.71 -20.04 -14.01
C ILE A 24 -7.03 -19.59 -13.38
N PRO A 25 -7.66 -20.40 -12.51
CA PRO A 25 -8.90 -20.01 -11.84
C PRO A 25 -8.68 -18.76 -10.97
N PRO A 26 -9.72 -17.95 -10.72
CA PRO A 26 -9.60 -16.80 -9.84
C PRO A 26 -9.28 -17.23 -8.41
N LEU A 27 -8.34 -16.55 -7.76
CA LEU A 27 -8.05 -16.73 -6.34
C LEU A 27 -9.07 -15.94 -5.51
N ASN A 28 -10.17 -16.59 -5.15
CA ASN A 28 -11.28 -16.01 -4.37
C ASN A 28 -11.74 -16.99 -3.25
N ASP A 29 -12.87 -16.70 -2.61
CA ASP A 29 -13.47 -17.50 -1.54
C ASP A 29 -13.83 -18.94 -1.92
N LYS A 30 -13.92 -19.24 -3.23
CA LYS A 30 -14.16 -20.59 -3.75
C LYS A 30 -12.88 -21.34 -4.11
N ALA A 31 -11.73 -20.68 -4.05
CA ALA A 31 -10.44 -21.29 -4.39
C ALA A 31 -10.00 -22.28 -3.30
N ILE A 32 -9.57 -23.47 -3.72
CA ILE A 32 -8.96 -24.46 -2.84
C ILE A 32 -7.49 -24.08 -2.65
N VAL A 33 -7.16 -23.59 -1.47
CA VAL A 33 -5.80 -23.25 -1.05
C VAL A 33 -5.34 -24.27 -0.02
N LYS A 34 -4.18 -24.89 -0.25
CA LYS A 34 -3.57 -25.85 0.66
C LYS A 34 -2.23 -25.35 1.18
N ASP A 35 -1.84 -25.79 2.37
CA ASP A 35 -0.49 -25.58 2.91
C ASP A 35 0.51 -26.60 2.34
N THR A 36 1.76 -26.52 2.80
CA THR A 36 2.84 -27.43 2.39
C THR A 36 2.66 -28.88 2.84
N GLU A 37 1.77 -29.12 3.80
CA GLU A 37 1.41 -30.46 4.30
C GLU A 37 0.21 -31.04 3.54
N GLY A 38 -0.47 -30.23 2.73
CA GLY A 38 -1.63 -30.62 1.94
C GLY A 38 -2.97 -30.37 2.63
N ASN A 39 -2.99 -29.71 3.79
CA ASN A 39 -4.22 -29.35 4.49
C ASN A 39 -4.89 -28.17 3.80
N VAL A 40 -6.23 -28.19 3.70
CA VAL A 40 -6.99 -27.05 3.16
C VAL A 40 -6.98 -25.92 4.18
N VAL A 41 -6.49 -24.76 3.75
CA VAL A 41 -6.45 -23.54 4.55
C VAL A 41 -7.75 -22.77 4.31
N PRO A 42 -8.55 -22.45 5.34
CA PRO A 42 -9.79 -21.69 5.19
C PRO A 42 -9.56 -20.31 4.58
N TYR A 43 -10.56 -19.78 3.86
CA TYR A 43 -10.52 -18.47 3.18
C TYR A 43 -9.95 -17.35 4.05
N VAL A 44 -10.56 -17.16 5.21
CA VAL A 44 -10.17 -16.12 6.17
C VAL A 44 -8.71 -16.25 6.59
N LEU A 45 -8.24 -17.50 6.76
CA LEU A 45 -6.88 -17.75 7.23
C LEU A 45 -5.85 -17.53 6.12
N TRP A 46 -6.05 -18.08 4.91
CA TRP A 46 -5.08 -17.86 3.84
C TRP A 46 -5.04 -16.40 3.40
N MET A 47 -6.17 -15.69 3.46
CA MET A 47 -6.20 -14.24 3.24
C MET A 47 -5.34 -13.50 4.27
N ALA A 48 -5.49 -13.83 5.55
CA ALA A 48 -4.72 -13.20 6.63
C ALA A 48 -3.22 -13.49 6.48
N LEU A 49 -2.85 -14.74 6.18
CA LEU A 49 -1.46 -15.15 5.93
C LEU A 49 -0.87 -14.43 4.71
N HIS A 50 -1.60 -14.36 3.60
CA HIS A 50 -1.15 -13.65 2.41
C HIS A 50 -0.99 -12.15 2.67
N LYS A 51 -1.92 -11.55 3.43
CA LYS A 51 -1.86 -10.14 3.81
C LYS A 51 -0.70 -9.83 4.76
N SER A 52 -0.23 -10.79 5.56
CA SER A 52 0.93 -10.57 6.45
C SER A 52 2.21 -10.25 5.66
N GLY A 53 2.26 -10.61 4.37
CA GLY A 53 3.44 -10.46 3.54
C GLY A 53 4.51 -11.53 3.79
N ASP A 54 4.31 -12.41 4.78
CA ASP A 54 5.21 -13.53 5.05
C ASP A 54 4.90 -14.74 4.19
N TYR A 55 3.69 -14.84 3.65
CA TYR A 55 3.26 -15.96 2.83
C TYR A 55 3.01 -15.52 1.39
N SER A 56 3.23 -16.44 0.46
CA SER A 56 2.86 -16.29 -0.94
C SER A 56 1.97 -17.46 -1.37
N ILE A 57 1.18 -17.22 -2.41
CA ILE A 57 0.28 -18.21 -2.99
C ILE A 57 0.72 -18.46 -4.44
N ARG A 58 0.94 -19.72 -4.79
CA ARG A 58 1.21 -20.13 -6.18
C ARG A 58 0.21 -21.18 -6.65
N TYR A 59 -0.13 -21.13 -7.93
CA TYR A 59 -0.99 -22.14 -8.56
C TYR A 59 -0.16 -23.35 -9.01
N ILE A 60 -0.61 -24.55 -8.63
CA ILE A 60 -0.03 -25.83 -9.05
C ILE A 60 -0.91 -26.39 -10.17
N LYS A 61 -0.46 -26.22 -11.42
CA LYS A 61 -1.22 -26.58 -12.63
C LYS A 61 -1.69 -28.04 -12.61
N ASP A 62 -0.80 -28.98 -12.33
CA ASP A 62 -1.10 -30.42 -12.40
C ASP A 62 -2.16 -30.88 -11.38
N LYS A 63 -2.29 -30.15 -10.27
CA LYS A 63 -3.27 -30.43 -9.21
C LYS A 63 -4.51 -29.54 -9.29
N SER A 64 -4.49 -28.52 -10.16
CA SER A 64 -5.53 -27.48 -10.21
C SER A 64 -5.81 -26.82 -8.85
N GLU A 65 -4.78 -26.67 -8.02
CA GLU A 65 -4.88 -26.20 -6.63
C GLU A 65 -3.92 -25.04 -6.37
N PHE A 66 -4.23 -24.22 -5.36
CA PHE A 66 -3.32 -23.19 -4.87
C PHE A 66 -2.53 -23.70 -3.66
N LEU A 67 -1.24 -23.38 -3.62
CA LEU A 67 -0.37 -23.63 -2.48
C LEU A 67 -0.03 -22.31 -1.80
N ILE A 68 -0.35 -22.17 -0.51
CA ILE A 68 0.18 -21.12 0.35
C ILE A 68 1.43 -21.62 1.07
N TYR A 69 2.49 -20.80 1.09
CA TYR A 69 3.76 -21.17 1.70
C TYR A 69 4.47 -19.96 2.30
N LEU A 70 5.24 -20.21 3.37
CA LEU A 70 6.05 -19.20 4.02
C LEU A 70 7.23 -18.82 3.11
N LEU A 71 7.46 -17.52 2.96
CA LEU A 71 8.57 -16.96 2.21
C LEU A 71 9.85 -16.99 3.04
N THR A 72 10.95 -17.46 2.43
CA THR A 72 12.29 -17.24 2.99
C THR A 72 12.65 -15.75 2.94
N PRO A 73 13.62 -15.28 3.75
CA PRO A 73 14.08 -13.89 3.69
C PRO A 73 14.45 -13.43 2.27
N GLU A 74 15.15 -14.26 1.50
CA GLU A 74 15.55 -13.95 0.12
C GLU A 74 14.34 -13.88 -0.82
N GLN A 75 13.34 -14.74 -0.62
CA GLN A 75 12.11 -14.70 -1.40
C GLN A 75 11.27 -13.46 -1.07
N LYS A 76 11.23 -13.03 0.20
CA LYS A 76 10.56 -11.79 0.60
C LYS A 76 11.18 -10.58 -0.10
N ILE A 77 12.52 -10.52 -0.17
CA ILE A 77 13.23 -9.47 -0.90
C ILE A 77 12.77 -9.44 -2.36
N LYS A 78 12.83 -10.57 -3.07
CA LYS A 78 12.41 -10.65 -4.48
C LYS A 78 10.94 -10.30 -4.71
N VAL A 79 10.04 -10.71 -3.81
CA VAL A 79 8.62 -10.38 -3.89
C VAL A 79 8.42 -8.86 -3.70
N ASN A 80 9.11 -8.27 -2.74
CA ASN A 80 9.04 -6.83 -2.48
C ASN A 80 9.63 -6.01 -3.63
N GLU A 81 10.74 -6.45 -4.22
CA GLU A 81 11.32 -5.85 -5.43
C GLU A 81 10.32 -5.86 -6.59
N ARG A 82 9.73 -7.02 -6.90
CA ARG A 82 8.71 -7.13 -7.96
C ARG A 82 7.48 -6.26 -7.70
N ARG A 83 7.03 -6.19 -6.45
CA ARG A 83 5.93 -5.29 -6.04
C ARG A 83 6.33 -3.83 -6.24
N ALA A 84 7.55 -3.45 -5.87
CA ALA A 84 8.06 -2.10 -6.07
C ALA A 84 8.16 -1.76 -7.57
N GLU A 85 8.67 -2.66 -8.41
CA GLU A 85 8.72 -2.49 -9.87
C GLU A 85 7.33 -2.32 -10.49
N MET A 86 6.35 -3.12 -10.03
CA MET A 86 4.97 -3.02 -10.48
C MET A 86 4.36 -1.68 -10.05
N ASN A 87 4.53 -1.31 -8.78
CA ASN A 87 3.99 -0.06 -8.25
C ASN A 87 4.67 1.18 -8.86
N ALA A 88 5.95 1.10 -9.22
CA ALA A 88 6.67 2.17 -9.91
C ALA A 88 6.10 2.45 -11.32
N LYS A 89 5.44 1.45 -11.94
CA LYS A 89 4.75 1.61 -13.22
C LYS A 89 3.32 2.15 -13.05
N LEU A 90 2.76 2.09 -11.84
CA LEU A 90 1.44 2.63 -11.57
C LEU A 90 1.53 4.15 -11.44
N PRO A 91 0.53 4.91 -11.95
CA PRO A 91 0.46 6.33 -11.69
C PRO A 91 0.30 6.60 -10.19
N ARG A 92 0.53 7.85 -9.79
CA ARG A 92 0.16 8.29 -8.44
C ARG A 92 -1.32 7.97 -8.17
N PRO A 93 -1.67 7.56 -6.93
CA PRO A 93 -3.06 7.39 -6.56
C PRO A 93 -3.83 8.72 -6.67
N ARG A 94 -5.14 8.65 -6.47
CA ARG A 94 -6.03 9.82 -6.58
C ARG A 94 -5.54 10.96 -5.68
N LEU A 95 -5.08 12.04 -6.30
CA LEU A 95 -4.61 13.23 -5.58
C LEU A 95 -5.73 13.83 -4.73
N SER A 96 -5.37 14.34 -3.55
CA SER A 96 -6.29 15.12 -2.72
C SER A 96 -6.55 16.49 -3.34
N GLY A 97 -7.80 16.97 -3.32
CA GLY A 97 -8.14 18.34 -3.72
C GLY A 97 -7.76 19.42 -2.70
N SER A 98 -7.31 19.00 -1.51
CA SER A 98 -6.96 19.86 -0.37
C SER A 98 -5.52 20.37 -0.41
N PHE A 99 -4.67 19.77 -1.25
CA PHE A 99 -3.24 20.07 -1.32
C PHE A 99 -2.75 20.12 -2.77
N LYS A 100 -1.58 20.71 -2.98
CA LYS A 100 -0.89 20.83 -4.26
C LYS A 100 0.60 20.54 -4.10
N ASP A 101 1.17 19.79 -5.04
CA ASP A 101 2.61 19.59 -5.11
C ASP A 101 3.37 20.93 -5.16
N GLY A 102 4.44 21.04 -4.38
CA GLY A 102 5.31 22.21 -4.30
C GLY A 102 4.74 23.38 -3.50
N GLU A 103 3.51 23.31 -2.99
CA GLU A 103 2.99 24.38 -2.15
C GLU A 103 3.66 24.36 -0.77
N LYS A 104 3.81 25.55 -0.18
CA LYS A 104 4.36 25.68 1.16
C LYS A 104 3.36 25.17 2.19
N PHE A 105 3.76 24.17 2.96
CA PHE A 105 2.93 23.67 4.05
C PHE A 105 2.97 24.59 5.26
N THR A 106 1.80 25.03 5.74
CA THR A 106 1.70 25.82 6.97
C THR A 106 1.47 24.90 8.16
N GLY A 107 2.50 24.69 8.96
CA GLY A 107 2.43 23.78 10.10
C GLY A 107 1.71 24.32 11.34
N TYR A 108 1.77 23.51 12.40
CA TYR A 108 0.99 23.64 13.63
C TYR A 108 1.81 23.32 14.86
N LYS A 109 1.31 23.75 16.02
CA LYS A 109 1.63 23.11 17.28
C LYS A 109 0.57 22.05 17.56
N LEU A 110 1.00 20.82 17.78
CA LEU A 110 0.13 19.66 17.95
C LEU A 110 0.47 19.01 19.29
N THR A 111 -0.52 18.39 19.92
CA THR A 111 -0.34 17.55 21.10
C THR A 111 -1.03 16.23 20.84
N ASP A 112 -0.33 15.12 21.03
CA ASP A 112 -0.89 13.80 20.81
C ASP A 112 -1.74 13.31 21.99
N ILE A 113 -2.38 12.15 21.83
CA ILE A 113 -3.18 11.51 22.89
C ILE A 113 -2.36 11.10 24.13
N ASN A 114 -1.03 11.05 24.04
CA ASN A 114 -0.11 10.75 25.15
C ASN A 114 0.41 12.03 25.83
N GLY A 115 0.18 13.20 25.26
CA GLY A 115 0.66 14.49 25.77
C GLY A 115 1.98 14.96 25.16
N ASN A 116 2.54 14.23 24.19
CA ASN A 116 3.74 14.65 23.46
C ASN A 116 3.41 15.84 22.58
N LYS A 117 4.32 16.81 22.54
CA LYS A 117 4.16 18.07 21.80
C LYS A 117 4.99 18.04 20.53
N TYR A 118 4.40 18.46 19.41
CA TYR A 118 5.06 18.58 18.11
C TYR A 118 4.89 20.01 17.60
N ASP A 119 5.97 20.65 17.18
CA ASP A 119 5.93 21.95 16.51
C ASP A 119 6.43 21.77 15.08
N ILE A 120 5.51 21.74 14.13
CA ILE A 120 5.80 21.55 12.70
C ILE A 120 5.65 22.85 11.91
N ARG A 121 5.52 24.02 12.56
CA ARG A 121 5.34 25.33 11.89
C ARG A 121 6.48 25.66 10.94
N ASN A 122 7.69 25.25 11.28
CA ASN A 122 8.91 25.38 10.49
C ASN A 122 9.62 24.02 10.46
N ALA A 123 8.94 22.96 10.03
CA ALA A 123 9.50 21.61 9.95
C ALA A 123 10.65 21.43 8.93
N VAL A 124 11.33 22.53 8.56
CA VAL A 124 12.49 22.51 7.67
C VAL A 124 13.55 21.58 8.26
N GLY A 125 14.11 20.73 7.42
CA GLY A 125 15.04 19.66 7.80
C GLY A 125 14.37 18.34 8.18
N LYS A 126 13.03 18.26 8.26
CA LYS A 126 12.30 17.02 8.56
C LYS A 126 11.27 16.69 7.50
N VAL A 127 11.10 15.40 7.24
CA VAL A 127 9.99 14.86 6.47
C VAL A 127 8.80 14.67 7.41
N ILE A 128 7.66 15.27 7.08
CA ILE A 128 6.43 15.13 7.87
C ILE A 128 5.42 14.30 7.09
N VAL A 129 4.96 13.21 7.69
CA VAL A 129 3.92 12.34 7.16
C VAL A 129 2.64 12.60 7.95
N LEU A 130 1.64 13.17 7.28
CA LEU A 130 0.33 13.47 7.84
C LEU A 130 -0.70 12.49 7.31
N ASN A 131 -1.50 11.93 8.20
CA ASN A 131 -2.68 11.15 7.85
C ASN A 131 -3.92 11.78 8.51
N PHE A 132 -4.90 12.19 7.72
CA PHE A 132 -6.21 12.64 8.20
C PHE A 132 -7.20 11.49 8.16
N TRP A 133 -7.85 11.21 9.30
CA TRP A 133 -8.72 10.05 9.47
C TRP A 133 -9.75 10.23 10.61
N PHE A 134 -10.58 9.21 10.83
CA PHE A 134 -11.47 9.11 12.00
C PHE A 134 -11.83 7.64 12.29
N ILE A 135 -12.27 7.34 13.52
CA ILE A 135 -12.50 5.96 14.01
C ILE A 135 -13.50 5.18 13.13
N ASN A 136 -14.60 5.84 12.73
CA ASN A 136 -15.65 5.25 11.92
C ASN A 136 -15.39 5.33 10.40
N CYS A 137 -14.12 5.35 9.99
CA CYS A 137 -13.69 5.32 8.60
C CYS A 137 -13.17 3.90 8.24
N PRO A 138 -13.98 3.04 7.59
CA PRO A 138 -13.51 1.71 7.15
C PRO A 138 -12.24 1.72 6.30
N PRO A 139 -12.08 2.57 5.26
CA PRO A 139 -10.84 2.57 4.48
C PRO A 139 -9.63 3.00 5.31
N CYS A 140 -9.79 3.98 6.23
CA CYS A 140 -8.71 4.39 7.12
C CYS A 140 -8.24 3.21 7.99
N LYS A 141 -9.18 2.48 8.61
CA LYS A 141 -8.85 1.30 9.42
C LYS A 141 -8.16 0.20 8.62
N ALA A 142 -8.50 0.06 7.35
CA ALA A 142 -7.88 -0.92 6.47
C ALA A 142 -6.39 -0.63 6.19
N GLU A 143 -5.98 0.65 6.16
CA GLU A 143 -4.60 1.09 5.92
C GLU A 143 -3.71 1.12 7.17
N ILE A 144 -4.29 1.18 8.38
CA ILE A 144 -3.51 1.28 9.63
C ILE A 144 -2.40 0.23 9.74
N PRO A 145 -2.62 -1.07 9.46
CA PRO A 145 -1.53 -2.06 9.54
C PRO A 145 -0.38 -1.76 8.58
N ASP A 146 -0.67 -1.32 7.36
CA ASP A 146 0.36 -1.01 6.38
C ASP A 146 1.12 0.26 6.75
N LEU A 147 0.42 1.29 7.26
CA LEU A 147 1.05 2.52 7.75
C LEU A 147 1.89 2.27 9.01
N ASN A 148 1.48 1.36 9.89
CA ASN A 148 2.30 0.90 11.02
C ASN A 148 3.59 0.23 10.55
N ASN A 149 3.54 -0.55 9.46
CA ASN A 149 4.74 -1.13 8.86
C ASN A 149 5.67 -0.05 8.30
N VAL A 150 5.13 0.95 7.58
CA VAL A 150 5.92 2.09 7.12
C VAL A 150 6.56 2.82 8.29
N PHE A 151 5.77 3.19 9.30
CA PHE A 151 6.29 3.85 10.50
C PHE A 151 7.42 3.06 11.16
N THR A 152 7.28 1.74 11.25
CA THR A 152 8.29 0.87 11.89
C THR A 152 9.64 0.93 11.18
N GLN A 153 9.67 1.15 9.86
CA GLN A 153 10.92 1.34 9.09
C GLN A 153 11.63 2.68 9.42
N TYR A 154 10.88 3.69 9.85
CA TYR A 154 11.39 5.05 10.09
C TYR A 154 11.38 5.47 11.56
N LYS A 155 10.89 4.65 12.49
CA LYS A 155 10.69 5.01 13.90
C LYS A 155 11.96 5.49 14.61
N ASP A 156 13.13 5.01 14.18
CA ASP A 156 14.44 5.37 14.74
C ASP A 156 15.11 6.53 13.96
N ASN A 157 14.50 6.99 12.86
CA ASN A 157 14.98 8.11 12.06
C ASN A 157 14.41 9.43 12.60
N LYS A 158 15.28 10.25 13.18
CA LYS A 158 14.91 11.54 13.80
C LYS A 158 14.46 12.60 12.80
N ASP A 159 14.68 12.40 11.51
CA ASP A 159 14.32 13.33 10.45
C ASP A 159 12.96 13.02 9.83
N VAL A 160 12.23 12.01 10.34
CA VAL A 160 10.87 11.69 9.89
C VAL A 160 9.90 11.79 11.06
N ILE A 161 8.77 12.46 10.88
CA ILE A 161 7.70 12.58 11.88
C ILE A 161 6.39 12.08 11.27
N PHE A 162 5.75 11.10 11.91
CA PHE A 162 4.43 10.61 11.55
C PHE A 162 3.38 11.18 12.50
N LEU A 163 2.32 11.79 11.96
CA LEU A 163 1.22 12.39 12.71
C LEU A 163 -0.13 11.98 12.08
N ALA A 164 -0.96 11.30 12.85
CA ALA A 164 -2.31 10.95 12.48
C ALA A 164 -3.29 11.98 13.06
N ILE A 165 -3.83 12.86 12.24
CA ILE A 165 -4.84 13.84 12.63
C ILE A 165 -6.22 13.15 12.60
N ALA A 166 -6.75 12.85 13.78
CA ALA A 166 -8.06 12.22 13.94
C ALA A 166 -9.13 13.27 14.23
N LEU A 167 -10.34 13.12 13.67
CA LEU A 167 -11.47 13.98 14.02
C LEU A 167 -11.99 13.73 15.45
N ASP A 168 -11.77 12.53 15.97
CA ASP A 168 -12.34 12.05 17.23
C ASP A 168 -11.63 12.64 18.46
N GLU A 169 -12.31 12.58 19.60
CA GLU A 169 -11.79 13.07 20.87
C GLU A 169 -10.77 12.13 21.50
N LYS A 170 -9.91 12.68 22.36
CA LYS A 170 -8.80 11.95 22.99
C LYS A 170 -9.24 10.67 23.71
N TYR A 171 -10.41 10.71 24.37
CA TYR A 171 -10.94 9.56 25.09
C TYR A 171 -11.26 8.39 24.15
N ASP A 172 -12.02 8.66 23.08
CA ASP A 172 -12.42 7.64 22.11
C ASP A 172 -11.22 7.02 21.39
N LEU A 173 -10.22 7.84 21.07
CA LEU A 173 -8.99 7.39 20.45
C LEU A 173 -8.19 6.45 21.36
N LYS A 174 -8.14 6.74 22.67
CA LYS A 174 -7.52 5.83 23.63
C LYS A 174 -8.26 4.49 23.69
N GLU A 175 -9.59 4.49 23.72
CA GLU A 175 -10.36 3.24 23.68
C GLU A 175 -10.16 2.47 22.38
N PHE A 176 -10.08 3.16 21.24
CA PHE A 176 -9.78 2.55 19.94
C PHE A 176 -8.43 1.83 19.94
N THR A 177 -7.37 2.50 20.45
CA THR A 177 -6.00 1.95 20.46
C THR A 177 -5.82 0.72 21.34
N LYS A 178 -6.71 0.46 22.32
CA LYS A 178 -6.68 -0.78 23.11
C LYS A 178 -6.97 -2.03 22.28
N LYS A 179 -7.74 -1.87 21.20
CA LYS A 179 -8.23 -2.98 20.35
C LYS A 179 -7.52 -3.02 19.00
N SER A 180 -6.99 -1.89 18.55
CA SER A 180 -6.36 -1.73 17.24
C SER A 180 -4.97 -1.15 17.41
N PRO A 181 -3.89 -1.92 17.15
CA PRO A 181 -2.53 -1.40 17.23
C PRO A 181 -2.36 -0.19 16.31
N PHE A 182 -1.91 0.92 16.89
CA PHE A 182 -1.61 2.16 16.19
C PHE A 182 -0.28 2.67 16.72
N LEU A 183 0.76 2.65 15.88
CA LEU A 183 2.14 2.76 16.36
C LEU A 183 2.69 4.19 16.35
N TYR A 184 2.05 5.11 15.62
CA TYR A 184 2.51 6.48 15.45
C TYR A 184 1.58 7.51 16.09
N ASN A 185 2.02 8.76 16.12
CA ASN A 185 1.45 9.79 17.00
C ASN A 185 0.07 10.23 16.54
N ILE A 186 -0.96 10.04 17.39
CA ILE A 186 -2.34 10.42 17.08
C ILE A 186 -2.66 11.78 17.70
N ILE A 187 -3.07 12.73 16.88
CA ILE A 187 -3.53 14.06 17.30
C ILE A 187 -5.07 14.02 17.36
N PRO A 188 -5.69 14.28 18.54
CA PRO A 188 -7.14 14.30 18.70
C PRO A 188 -7.76 15.62 18.21
N SER A 189 -9.09 15.66 18.16
CA SER A 189 -9.91 16.87 17.92
C SER A 189 -9.49 17.63 16.66
N GLY A 190 -9.19 16.89 15.59
CA GLY A 190 -8.49 17.37 14.41
C GLY A 190 -9.29 18.26 13.47
N ARG A 191 -10.53 18.60 13.81
CA ARG A 191 -11.47 19.38 12.98
C ARG A 191 -10.87 20.71 12.52
N PHE A 192 -10.19 21.42 13.42
CA PHE A 192 -9.51 22.68 13.09
C PHE A 192 -8.50 22.50 11.94
N TYR A 193 -7.69 21.43 11.97
CA TYR A 193 -6.68 21.18 10.95
C TYR A 193 -7.31 20.74 9.61
N THR A 194 -8.38 19.95 9.66
CA THR A 194 -9.10 19.55 8.45
C THR A 194 -9.77 20.73 7.77
N GLU A 195 -10.40 21.62 8.53
CA GLU A 195 -11.04 22.83 7.99
C GLU A 195 -10.01 23.79 7.39
N LYS A 196 -8.89 24.01 8.08
CA LYS A 196 -7.82 24.89 7.58
C LYS A 196 -7.20 24.43 6.25
N HIS A 197 -7.20 23.13 5.99
CA HIS A 197 -6.71 22.56 4.73
C HIS A 197 -7.81 22.13 3.76
N ASP A 198 -9.08 22.42 4.06
CA ASP A 198 -10.23 21.96 3.26
C ASP A 198 -10.23 20.42 3.01
N VAL A 199 -9.84 19.64 4.01
CA VAL A 199 -9.85 18.17 3.96
C VAL A 199 -11.27 17.66 4.14
N LYS A 200 -11.88 17.24 3.03
CA LYS A 200 -13.27 16.75 2.94
C LYS A 200 -13.40 15.25 2.67
N SER A 201 -12.28 14.54 2.55
CA SER A 201 -12.25 13.12 2.19
C SER A 201 -11.21 12.37 3.02
N TYR A 202 -11.52 11.12 3.34
CA TYR A 202 -10.74 10.30 4.26
C TYR A 202 -10.54 8.88 3.70
N PRO A 203 -9.37 8.25 3.92
CA PRO A 203 -8.16 8.87 4.45
C PRO A 203 -7.60 9.92 3.49
N THR A 204 -6.92 10.93 4.03
CA THR A 204 -6.09 11.84 3.22
C THR A 204 -4.68 11.80 3.76
N HIS A 205 -3.70 11.58 2.88
CA HIS A 205 -2.28 11.53 3.25
C HIS A 205 -1.56 12.71 2.62
N VAL A 206 -0.61 13.29 3.34
CA VAL A 206 0.26 14.38 2.87
C VAL A 206 1.67 14.13 3.37
N ILE A 207 2.64 14.30 2.48
CA ILE A 207 4.06 14.27 2.84
C ILE A 207 4.63 15.64 2.56
N VAL A 208 5.18 16.24 3.61
CA VAL A 208 5.91 17.50 3.55
C VAL A 208 7.39 17.17 3.56
N GLY A 209 8.13 17.70 2.60
CA GLY A 209 9.57 17.51 2.46
C GLY A 209 10.39 18.31 3.45
N LYS A 210 11.71 18.09 3.43
CA LYS A 210 12.65 18.83 4.31
C LYS A 210 12.73 20.31 3.98
N ASP A 211 12.30 20.71 2.80
CA ASP A 211 12.17 22.11 2.37
C ASP A 211 10.87 22.78 2.84
N GLY A 212 9.99 22.04 3.52
CA GLY A 212 8.68 22.54 3.97
C GLY A 212 7.63 22.60 2.87
N LEU A 213 7.90 22.02 1.69
CA LEU A 213 6.95 21.95 0.58
C LEU A 213 6.19 20.61 0.58
N VAL A 214 4.96 20.61 0.08
CA VAL A 214 4.21 19.37 -0.15
C VAL A 214 4.86 18.59 -1.31
N LYS A 215 5.20 17.32 -1.06
CA LYS A 215 5.89 16.45 -2.02
C LYS A 215 4.99 15.35 -2.57
N PHE A 216 3.99 14.98 -1.79
CA PHE A 216 3.00 13.99 -2.14
C PHE A 216 1.72 14.23 -1.36
N HIS A 217 0.57 14.03 -2.02
CA HIS A 217 -0.73 14.06 -1.39
C HIS A 217 -1.70 13.12 -2.12
N THR A 218 -2.55 12.43 -1.36
CA THR A 218 -3.55 11.51 -1.92
C THR A 218 -4.78 11.44 -1.02
N THR A 219 -5.91 11.01 -1.58
CA THR A 219 -7.15 10.79 -0.83
C THR A 219 -7.83 9.48 -1.24
N GLY A 220 -8.46 8.82 -0.28
CA GLY A 220 -9.07 7.51 -0.44
C GLY A 220 -8.07 6.35 -0.36
N LEU A 221 -8.63 5.14 -0.24
CA LEU A 221 -7.86 3.90 -0.22
C LEU A 221 -7.40 3.54 -1.63
N ALA A 222 -6.11 3.32 -1.82
CA ALA A 222 -5.53 2.80 -3.05
C ALA A 222 -4.40 1.81 -2.76
N SER A 223 -4.29 0.78 -3.59
CA SER A 223 -3.34 -0.33 -3.41
C SER A 223 -1.87 0.10 -3.46
N ASN A 224 -1.57 1.22 -4.13
CA ASN A 224 -0.22 1.75 -4.26
C ASN A 224 0.06 2.98 -3.37
N THR A 225 -0.87 3.39 -2.49
CA THR A 225 -0.67 4.53 -1.56
C THR A 225 0.59 4.36 -0.71
N VAL A 226 0.76 3.20 -0.09
CA VAL A 226 1.89 2.88 0.79
C VAL A 226 3.22 2.98 0.06
N PHE A 227 3.29 2.45 -1.17
CA PHE A 227 4.48 2.55 -2.01
C PHE A 227 4.87 4.01 -2.28
N TRP A 228 3.90 4.86 -2.65
CA TRP A 228 4.17 6.26 -2.91
C TRP A 228 4.56 7.03 -1.65
N ILE A 229 4.01 6.67 -0.49
CA ILE A 229 4.43 7.23 0.80
C ILE A 229 5.89 6.90 1.05
N GLU A 230 6.27 5.62 1.03
CA GLU A 230 7.64 5.19 1.26
C GLU A 230 8.62 5.78 0.25
N LYS A 231 8.25 5.79 -1.03
CA LYS A 231 9.08 6.37 -2.10
C LYS A 231 9.36 7.84 -1.82
N THR A 232 8.32 8.61 -1.50
CA THR A 232 8.48 10.06 -1.25
C THR A 232 9.34 10.32 -0.01
N ILE A 233 9.17 9.55 1.07
CA ILE A 233 10.04 9.66 2.25
C ILE A 233 11.50 9.36 1.88
N LYS A 234 11.75 8.29 1.11
CA LYS A 234 13.10 7.91 0.67
C LYS A 234 13.74 9.00 -0.18
N ASP A 235 13.01 9.53 -1.15
CA ASP A 235 13.49 10.59 -2.04
C ASP A 235 13.86 11.86 -1.24
N GLU A 236 13.02 12.25 -0.28
CA GLU A 236 13.27 13.44 0.55
C GLU A 236 14.40 13.24 1.56
N LEU A 237 14.60 12.04 2.08
CA LEU A 237 15.76 11.74 2.91
C LEU A 237 17.06 11.74 2.10
N ALA A 238 17.02 11.28 0.84
CA ALA A 238 18.18 11.22 -0.05
C ALA A 238 18.57 12.58 -0.68
N ALA A 239 17.64 13.53 -0.78
CA ALA A 239 17.93 14.88 -1.23
C ALA A 239 18.81 15.61 -0.21
N ILE A 240 20.12 15.70 -0.48
CA ILE A 240 21.11 16.46 0.30
C ILE A 240 21.28 17.84 -0.32
#